data_AF-A0A6N2AE85-F1
#
_entry.id   AF-A0A6N2AE85-F1
#
_cell.length_a   1.000
_cell.length_b   1.000
_cell.length_c   1.000
_cell.angle_alpha   90.00
_cell.angle_beta   90.00
_cell.angle_gamma   90.00
#
_symmetry.space_group_name_H-M   'P 1'
#
loop_
_entity.id
_entity.type
_entity.pdbx_description
1 polymer ?
#
loop_
_entity_poly.entity_id
_entity_poly.type
_entity_poly.pdbx_seq_one_letter_code
_entity_poly.pdbx_strand_id
1 'polypeptide(L)'
;MGLINMQVWNRAAIAKLCWDLANKQDKLWIKWIRAYYLKGQNEWHKRDQASWMIRKIMNAKQTVDQIQPKKGKGMIKQIYDYLRGEKTKPERRCLMFKNVARPNATFTLWILLNRKLATVDRLA
;
A
#
# COMPACT_ATOMS: atom_id res chain seq x y z
N MET A 1 7.75 -5.92 15.14
CA MET A 1 7.57 -5.55 13.72
C MET A 1 6.37 -6.25 13.09
N GLY A 2 5.16 -5.70 13.27
CA GLY A 2 4.07 -5.91 12.31
C GLY A 2 4.46 -5.18 11.03
N LEU A 3 5.44 -5.75 10.31
CA LEU A 3 6.00 -5.15 9.12
C LEU A 3 4.86 -4.95 8.15
N ILE A 4 4.66 -3.70 7.81
CA ILE A 4 3.87 -3.33 6.66
C ILE A 4 4.25 -4.27 5.52
N ASN A 5 3.28 -4.99 4.95
CA ASN A 5 3.53 -5.75 3.74
C ASN A 5 3.89 -4.74 2.64
N MET A 6 5.20 -4.63 2.36
CA MET A 6 5.76 -3.63 1.46
C MET A 6 5.25 -3.84 0.03
N GLN A 7 5.02 -5.08 -0.38
CA GLN A 7 4.42 -5.38 -1.69
C GLN A 7 3.00 -4.81 -1.79
N VAL A 8 2.21 -4.97 -0.73
CA VAL A 8 0.84 -4.42 -0.67
C VAL A 8 0.85 -2.89 -0.56
N TRP A 9 1.81 -2.30 0.17
CA TRP A 9 1.98 -0.84 0.19
C TRP A 9 2.39 -0.26 -1.15
N ASN A 10 3.31 -0.92 -1.85
CA ASN A 10 3.70 -0.51 -3.20
C ASN A 10 2.51 -0.55 -4.15
N ARG A 11 1.69 -1.61 -4.10
CA ARG A 11 0.43 -1.69 -4.86
C ARG A 11 -0.54 -0.57 -4.47
N ALA A 12 -0.70 -0.30 -3.18
CA ALA A 12 -1.56 0.78 -2.69
C ALA A 12 -1.07 2.18 -3.13
N ALA A 13 0.24 2.40 -3.17
CA ALA A 13 0.84 3.63 -3.65
C ALA A 13 0.60 3.83 -5.15
N ILE A 14 0.77 2.79 -5.97
CA ILE A 14 0.48 2.83 -7.42
C ILE A 14 -1.00 3.13 -7.66
N ALA A 15 -1.90 2.47 -6.93
CA ALA A 15 -3.34 2.72 -7.02
C ALA A 15 -3.71 4.14 -6.55
N LYS A 16 -3.04 4.69 -5.52
CA LYS A 16 -3.21 6.09 -5.13
C LYS A 16 -2.81 7.04 -6.27
N LEU A 17 -1.69 6.77 -6.96
CA LEU A 17 -1.27 7.57 -8.11
C LEU A 17 -2.29 7.50 -9.24
N CYS A 18 -2.89 6.33 -9.48
CA CYS A 18 -3.98 6.16 -10.44
C CYS A 18 -5.22 6.96 -10.03
N TRP A 19 -5.60 6.93 -8.76
CA TRP A 19 -6.72 7.73 -8.23
C TRP A 19 -6.47 9.23 -8.35
N ASP A 20 -5.24 9.70 -8.06
CA ASP A 20 -4.85 11.10 -8.25
C ASP A 20 -4.95 11.47 -9.74
N LEU A 21 -4.49 10.60 -10.64
CA LEU A 21 -4.54 10.83 -12.09
C LEU A 21 -5.99 10.98 -12.61
N ALA A 22 -6.95 10.27 -12.01
CA ALA A 22 -8.37 10.38 -12.33
C ALA A 22 -9.02 11.64 -11.70
N ASN A 23 -8.77 11.90 -10.41
CA ASN A 23 -9.54 12.86 -9.60
C ASN A 23 -8.87 14.23 -9.39
N LYS A 24 -7.55 14.34 -9.54
CA LYS A 24 -6.79 15.59 -9.31
C LYS A 24 -6.14 16.07 -10.60
N GLN A 25 -6.71 17.11 -11.20
CA GLN A 25 -6.21 17.64 -12.47
C GLN A 25 -5.11 18.70 -12.30
N ASP A 26 -4.83 19.13 -11.07
CA ASP A 26 -3.99 20.30 -10.82
C ASP A 26 -2.48 20.01 -10.78
N LYS A 27 -2.07 18.75 -10.71
CA LYS A 27 -0.64 18.41 -10.65
C LYS A 27 -0.03 18.41 -12.05
N LEU A 28 1.14 19.05 -12.21
CA LEU A 28 1.83 19.17 -13.50
C LEU A 28 2.10 17.81 -14.18
N TRP A 29 2.57 16.82 -13.43
CA TRP A 29 2.83 15.48 -13.98
C TRP A 29 1.55 14.77 -14.48
N ILE A 30 0.38 15.09 -13.90
CA ILE A 30 -0.92 14.59 -14.35
C ILE A 30 -1.34 15.28 -15.65
N LYS A 31 -1.20 16.61 -15.71
CA LYS A 31 -1.45 17.39 -16.94
C LYS A 31 -0.53 16.90 -18.07
N TRP A 32 0.74 16.65 -17.77
CA TRP A 32 1.72 16.12 -18.72
C TRP A 32 1.32 14.73 -19.24
N ILE A 33 0.95 13.80 -18.34
CA ILE A 33 0.45 12.47 -18.76
C ILE A 33 -0.78 12.60 -19.63
N ARG A 34 -1.73 13.48 -19.29
CA ARG A 34 -2.95 13.67 -20.10
C ARG A 34 -2.63 14.27 -21.48
N ALA A 35 -1.76 15.28 -21.55
CA ALA A 35 -1.37 15.91 -22.80
C ALA A 35 -0.52 14.98 -23.70
N TYR A 36 0.27 14.08 -23.11
CA TYR A 36 1.15 13.18 -23.86
C TYR A 36 0.48 11.84 -24.21
N TYR A 37 -0.22 11.23 -23.25
CA TYR A 37 -0.81 9.89 -23.38
C TYR A 37 -2.32 9.88 -23.66
N LEU A 38 -3.07 10.94 -23.31
CA LEU A 38 -4.53 11.01 -23.56
C LEU A 38 -4.90 11.96 -24.71
N LYS A 39 -3.95 12.70 -25.29
CA LYS A 39 -4.21 13.52 -26.48
C LYS A 39 -4.56 12.59 -27.65
N GLY A 40 -5.85 12.58 -28.00
CA GLY A 40 -6.40 11.87 -29.15
C GLY A 40 -7.22 10.60 -28.86
N GLN A 41 -7.40 10.17 -27.61
CA GLN A 41 -8.31 9.04 -27.29
C GLN A 41 -9.01 9.18 -25.93
N ASN A 42 -10.27 8.73 -25.88
CA ASN A 42 -11.10 8.63 -24.67
C ASN A 42 -10.77 7.40 -23.81
N GLU A 43 -10.04 6.43 -24.37
CA GLU A 43 -9.86 5.12 -23.73
C GLU A 43 -8.45 4.95 -23.17
N TRP A 44 -8.41 4.43 -21.95
CA TRP A 44 -7.20 4.08 -21.20
C TRP A 44 -6.56 2.80 -21.76
N HIS A 45 -6.60 2.59 -23.07
CA HIS A 45 -6.13 1.36 -23.68
C HIS A 45 -4.62 1.40 -23.87
N LYS A 46 -3.98 0.24 -23.62
CA LYS A 46 -2.54 0.01 -23.63
C LYS A 46 -1.86 0.67 -24.83
N ARG A 47 -1.30 1.86 -24.65
CA ARG A 47 -0.36 2.42 -25.61
C ARG A 47 0.94 1.65 -25.46
N ASP A 48 1.38 0.96 -26.50
CA ASP A 48 2.65 0.22 -26.44
C ASP A 48 3.86 1.14 -26.22
N GLN A 49 3.70 2.43 -26.48
CA GLN A 49 4.70 3.48 -26.22
C GLN A 49 4.68 4.02 -24.77
N ALA A 50 3.85 3.48 -23.88
CA ALA A 50 3.82 3.89 -22.48
C ALA A 50 4.97 3.26 -21.69
N SER A 51 5.64 4.05 -20.84
CA SER A 51 6.69 3.55 -19.95
C SER A 51 6.12 2.50 -18.99
N TRP A 52 6.98 1.60 -18.52
CA TRP A 52 6.59 0.50 -17.62
C TRP A 52 5.80 0.98 -16.39
N MET A 53 6.18 2.13 -15.82
CA MET A 53 5.50 2.74 -14.68
C MET A 53 4.09 3.20 -15.04
N ILE A 54 3.90 3.84 -16.20
CA ILE A 54 2.58 4.30 -16.65
C ILE A 54 1.67 3.10 -16.93
N ARG A 55 2.19 2.03 -17.56
CA ARG A 55 1.45 0.76 -17.74
C ARG A 55 0.99 0.18 -16.40
N LYS A 56 1.84 0.22 -15.36
CA LYS A 56 1.47 -0.23 -14.00
C LYS A 56 0.37 0.62 -13.37
N ILE A 57 0.42 1.95 -13.53
CA ILE A 57 -0.60 2.87 -13.02
C ILE A 57 -1.93 2.65 -13.74
N MET A 58 -1.92 2.45 -15.07
CA MET A 58 -3.12 2.20 -15.86
C MET A 58 -3.78 0.87 -15.47
N ASN A 59 -3.01 -0.20 -15.31
CA ASN A 59 -3.53 -1.49 -14.84
C ASN A 59 -4.12 -1.41 -13.41
N ALA A 60 -3.61 -0.50 -12.58
CA ALA A 60 -4.14 -0.29 -11.23
C ALA A 60 -5.53 0.39 -11.21
N LYS A 61 -6.00 0.91 -12.35
CA LYS A 61 -7.32 1.55 -12.46
C LYS A 61 -8.45 0.59 -12.09
N GLN A 62 -8.38 -0.66 -12.54
CA GLN A 62 -9.36 -1.70 -12.18
C GLN A 62 -9.45 -1.92 -10.66
N THR A 63 -8.33 -1.80 -9.94
CA THR A 63 -8.31 -1.89 -8.47
C THR A 63 -8.92 -0.65 -7.82
N VAL A 64 -8.69 0.54 -8.40
CA VAL A 64 -9.25 1.79 -7.89
C VAL A 64 -10.75 1.87 -8.12
N ASP A 65 -11.24 1.42 -9.28
CA ASP A 65 -12.67 1.44 -9.64
C ASP A 65 -13.51 0.54 -8.70
N GLN A 66 -12.90 -0.53 -8.14
CA GLN A 66 -13.54 -1.37 -7.14
C GLN A 66 -13.62 -0.73 -5.74
N ILE A 67 -12.84 0.31 -5.47
CA ILE A 67 -12.75 0.93 -4.14
C ILE A 67 -13.63 2.19 -4.14
N GLN A 68 -14.78 2.11 -3.47
CA GLN A 68 -15.59 3.29 -3.21
C GLN A 68 -14.90 4.18 -2.15
N PRO A 69 -14.48 5.41 -2.49
CA PRO A 69 -13.77 6.27 -1.56
C PRO A 69 -14.70 6.72 -0.42
N LYS A 70 -14.42 6.30 0.80
CA LYS A 70 -15.13 6.79 2.00
C LYS A 70 -14.64 8.19 2.36
N LYS A 71 -15.54 9.16 2.54
CA LYS A 71 -15.17 10.53 2.96
C LYS A 71 -14.44 10.50 4.33
N GLY A 72 -13.35 11.27 4.46
CA GLY A 72 -12.67 11.51 5.75
C GLY A 72 -11.47 10.62 6.11
N LYS A 73 -11.16 9.54 5.37
CA LYS A 73 -9.92 8.74 5.58
C LYS A 73 -8.97 8.90 4.39
N GLY A 74 -7.66 8.95 4.64
CA GLY A 74 -6.67 9.07 3.57
C GLY A 74 -6.79 7.93 2.54
N MET A 75 -6.85 8.27 1.24
CA MET A 75 -7.11 7.30 0.15
C MET A 75 -6.15 6.10 0.16
N ILE A 76 -4.86 6.33 0.43
CA ILE A 76 -3.86 5.24 0.47
C ILE A 76 -4.14 4.22 1.58
N LYS A 77 -4.69 4.67 2.71
CA LYS A 77 -5.06 3.79 3.82
C LYS A 77 -6.26 2.92 3.45
N GLN A 78 -7.25 3.49 2.76
CA GLN A 78 -8.41 2.76 2.28
C GLN A 78 -8.02 1.69 1.26
N ILE A 79 -7.17 2.06 0.30
CA ILE A 79 -6.65 1.12 -0.69
C ILE A 79 -5.81 0.03 -0.01
N TYR A 80 -4.97 0.40 0.95
CA TYR A 80 -4.16 -0.56 1.67
C TYR A 80 -5.00 -1.54 2.49
N ASP A 81 -6.01 -1.04 3.20
CA ASP A 81 -6.93 -1.86 3.99
C ASP A 81 -7.74 -2.80 3.08
N TYR A 82 -8.20 -2.32 1.91
CA TYR A 82 -8.86 -3.14 0.89
C TYR A 82 -7.96 -4.27 0.36
N LEU A 83 -6.75 -3.93 -0.08
CA LEU A 83 -5.80 -4.91 -0.62
C LEU A 83 -5.27 -5.90 0.42
N ARG A 84 -5.30 -5.52 1.70
CA ARG A 84 -4.87 -6.37 2.81
C ARG A 84 -5.95 -7.40 3.21
N GLY A 85 -7.21 -7.13 2.87
CA GLY A 85 -8.38 -7.87 3.36
C GLY A 85 -8.64 -7.66 4.86
N GLU A 86 -9.81 -8.08 5.35
CA GLU A 86 -10.11 -8.10 6.78
C GLU A 86 -9.16 -9.07 7.49
N LYS A 87 -8.05 -8.54 7.99
CA LYS A 87 -7.21 -9.21 8.97
C LYS A 87 -7.42 -8.50 10.28
N THR A 88 -7.88 -9.26 11.28
CA THR A 88 -7.95 -8.83 12.68
C THR A 88 -6.69 -8.04 13.01
N LYS A 89 -6.86 -6.81 13.52
CA LYS A 89 -5.71 -6.02 13.96
C LYS A 89 -4.95 -6.93 14.95
N PRO A 90 -3.67 -7.25 14.72
CA PRO A 90 -2.96 -8.07 15.68
C PRO A 90 -2.94 -7.29 17.00
N GLU A 91 -3.59 -7.86 18.00
CA GLU A 91 -3.67 -7.39 19.39
C GLU A 91 -2.26 -7.05 19.94
N ARG A 92 -1.26 -7.76 19.41
CA ARG A 92 0.18 -7.57 19.61
C ARG A 92 0.73 -6.18 19.23
N ARG A 93 -0.04 -5.31 18.54
CA ARG A 93 0.40 -3.93 18.27
C ARG A 93 0.54 -3.12 19.56
N CYS A 94 -0.32 -3.33 20.55
CA CYS A 94 -0.24 -2.60 21.82
C CYS A 94 1.05 -2.94 22.57
N LEU A 95 1.36 -4.25 22.67
CA LEU A 95 2.55 -4.79 23.32
C LEU A 95 3.88 -4.28 22.72
N MET A 96 3.85 -3.79 21.47
CA MET A 96 5.03 -3.44 20.69
C MET A 96 5.20 -1.94 20.45
N PHE A 97 4.11 -1.19 20.23
CA PHE A 97 4.18 0.21 19.76
C PHE A 97 3.79 1.25 20.82
N LYS A 98 3.24 0.84 21.97
CA LYS A 98 2.97 1.70 23.14
C LYS A 98 3.65 1.16 24.40
N ASN A 99 4.77 0.47 24.22
CA ASN A 99 5.50 -0.14 25.33
C ASN A 99 6.55 0.85 25.84
N VAL A 100 6.52 1.16 27.14
CA VAL A 100 7.52 2.00 27.83
C VAL A 100 8.82 1.22 28.09
N ALA A 101 8.84 -0.08 27.82
CA ALA A 101 10.01 -0.92 27.96
C ALA A 101 11.16 -0.48 27.04
N ARG A 102 12.39 -0.78 27.48
CA ARG A 102 13.62 -0.50 26.74
C ARG A 102 13.56 -1.14 25.34
N PRO A 103 14.13 -0.52 24.29
CA PRO A 103 14.12 -1.05 22.93
C PRO A 103 14.60 -2.51 22.84
N ASN A 104 15.59 -2.89 23.64
CA ASN A 104 16.10 -4.27 23.71
C ASN A 104 15.05 -5.27 24.22
N ALA A 105 14.25 -4.90 25.23
CA ALA A 105 13.18 -5.76 25.74
C ALA A 105 12.03 -5.91 24.74
N THR A 106 11.66 -4.82 24.05
CA THR A 106 10.67 -4.84 22.98
C THR A 106 11.13 -5.70 21.80
N PHE A 107 12.42 -5.66 21.46
CA PHE A 107 13.03 -6.49 20.44
C PHE A 107 13.03 -7.98 20.82
N THR A 108 13.47 -8.32 22.04
CA THR A 108 13.43 -9.70 22.54
C THR A 108 12.01 -10.25 22.59
N LEU A 109 11.05 -9.47 23.10
CA LEU A 109 9.63 -9.83 23.10
C LEU A 109 9.11 -10.05 21.67
N TRP A 110 9.55 -9.25 20.70
CA TRP A 110 9.17 -9.46 19.31
C TRP A 110 9.72 -10.78 18.75
N ILE A 111 10.98 -11.09 18.99
CA ILE A 111 11.60 -12.36 18.57
C ILE A 111 10.86 -13.55 19.20
N LEU A 112 10.53 -13.46 20.50
CA LEU A 112 9.76 -14.46 21.22
C LEU A 112 8.36 -14.66 20.60
N LEU A 113 7.61 -13.59 20.34
CA LEU A 113 6.27 -13.66 19.75
C LEU A 113 6.25 -14.23 18.32
N ASN A 114 7.38 -14.16 17.60
CA ASN A 114 7.53 -14.76 16.27
C ASN A 114 8.10 -16.18 16.33
N ARG A 115 8.27 -16.77 17.53
CA ARG A 115 8.91 -18.08 17.74
C ARG A 115 10.29 -18.17 17.08
N LYS A 116 11.00 -17.04 16.97
CA LYS A 116 12.35 -16.97 16.42
C LYS A 116 13.43 -16.98 17.49
N LEU A 117 13.04 -16.90 18.77
CA LEU A 117 13.99 -16.96 19.88
C LEU A 117 14.47 -18.41 20.03
N ALA A 118 15.78 -18.59 20.15
CA ALA A 118 16.36 -19.88 20.51
C ALA A 118 16.07 -20.12 22.00
N THR A 119 14.94 -20.77 22.27
CA THR A 119 14.61 -21.31 23.59
C THR A 119 15.06 -22.77 23.64
N VAL A 120 15.41 -23.28 24.82
CA VAL A 120 15.91 -24.67 25.00
C VAL A 120 14.98 -25.71 24.36
N ASP A 121 13.66 -25.47 24.39
CA ASP A 121 12.61 -26.25 23.71
C ASP A 121 12.76 -26.43 22.18
N ARG A 122 13.57 -25.61 21.51
CA ARG A 122 13.78 -25.66 20.04
C ARG A 122 15.08 -26.32 19.60
N LEU A 123 15.90 -26.76 20.56
CA LEU A 123 17.17 -27.45 20.32
C LEU A 123 17.05 -28.98 20.40
N ALA A 124 15.84 -29.50 20.62
CA ALA A 124 15.50 -30.92 20.56
C ALA A 124 15.00 -31.33 19.18
#